data_AF-A0A1I4QS87-F1
#
_entry.id   AF-A0A1I4QS87-F1
#
_cell.length_a   1.000
_cell.length_b   1.000
_cell.length_c   1.000
_cell.angle_alpha   90.00
_cell.angle_beta   90.00
_cell.angle_gamma   90.00
#
_symmetry.space_group_name_H-M   'P 1'
#
loop_
_entity.id
_entity.type
_entity.pdbx_description
1 polymer ?
#
loop_
_entity_poly.entity_id
_entity_poly.type
_entity_poly.pdbx_seq_one_letter_code
_entity_poly.pdbx_strand_id
1 'polypeptide(L)'
;MRWIVALRRISYARKYRRRHPGVPVPSEVLYYLHIGKTGGTFFKKTTKDSGSFTHEPMLLIPLGHNLLHSHLPKGSRFILGTRDPATRFVSGFLSRRRRGVSGRNRQSRAEQVAFARFESPNALAEALSAQDPATRKAAEKAMRDIRHVNEPHVHWFPDRDRLAEDIAAGRVYRVRQEALIPDMRAVFRATGFEVAPDKLEERPRAHVAPDNEDKFLSAEAEANLRKYYAADYTFLEWLDARGLPGASA
;
A
#
# COMPACT_ATOMS: atom_id res chain seq x y z
N MET A 1 10.33 -17.08 -3.74
CA MET A 1 9.07 -16.34 -3.47
C MET A 1 7.94 -16.60 -4.46
N ARG A 2 8.18 -16.90 -5.75
CA ARG A 2 7.09 -17.23 -6.72
C ARG A 2 6.17 -18.37 -6.26
N TRP A 3 6.71 -19.38 -5.59
CA TRP A 3 5.93 -20.48 -4.99
C TRP A 3 4.92 -20.01 -3.93
N ILE A 4 5.18 -18.89 -3.23
CA ILE A 4 4.24 -18.33 -2.24
C ILE A 4 2.97 -17.84 -2.93
N VAL A 5 3.10 -17.24 -4.12
CA VAL A 5 1.95 -16.77 -4.92
C VAL A 5 1.14 -17.98 -5.42
N ALA A 6 1.80 -19.04 -5.87
CA ALA A 6 1.14 -20.29 -6.27
C ALA A 6 0.40 -20.94 -5.09
N LEU A 7 1.01 -21.04 -3.91
CA LEU A 7 0.35 -21.56 -2.71
C LEU A 7 -0.83 -20.70 -2.27
N ARG A 8 -0.73 -19.37 -2.41
CA ARG A 8 -1.88 -18.47 -2.19
C ARG A 8 -3.01 -18.81 -3.15
N ARG A 9 -2.74 -18.95 -4.44
CA ARG A 9 -3.75 -19.35 -5.45
C ARG A 9 -4.44 -20.66 -5.07
N ILE A 10 -3.69 -21.69 -4.70
CA ILE A 10 -4.25 -22.97 -4.24
C ILE A 10 -5.12 -22.79 -3.00
N SER A 11 -4.64 -22.02 -2.01
CA SER A 11 -5.39 -21.74 -0.78
C SER A 11 -6.72 -21.03 -1.06
N TYR A 12 -6.73 -20.05 -1.96
CA TYR A 12 -7.94 -19.33 -2.35
C TYR A 12 -8.88 -20.18 -3.19
N ALA A 13 -8.37 -21.00 -4.11
CA ALA A 13 -9.16 -21.96 -4.87
C ALA A 13 -9.85 -22.99 -3.95
N ARG A 14 -9.16 -23.50 -2.93
CA ARG A 14 -9.75 -24.41 -1.93
C ARG A 14 -10.86 -23.72 -1.11
N LYS A 15 -10.65 -22.46 -0.72
CA LYS A 15 -11.67 -21.67 -0.01
C LYS A 15 -12.90 -21.39 -0.88
N TYR A 16 -12.70 -21.15 -2.18
CA TYR A 16 -13.77 -20.98 -3.16
C TYR A 16 -14.60 -22.27 -3.23
N ARG A 17 -13.98 -23.42 -3.53
CA ARG A 17 -14.69 -24.71 -3.66
C ARG A 17 -15.52 -25.08 -2.43
N ARG A 18 -15.02 -24.79 -1.23
CA ARG A 18 -15.74 -25.06 0.01
C ARG A 18 -17.04 -24.24 0.14
N ARG A 19 -17.09 -23.04 -0.44
CA ARG A 19 -18.27 -22.17 -0.40
C ARG A 19 -19.23 -22.36 -1.56
N HIS A 20 -18.69 -22.73 -2.71
CA HIS A 20 -19.44 -22.91 -3.95
C HIS A 20 -19.29 -24.37 -4.40
N PRO A 21 -19.88 -25.35 -3.65
CA PRO A 21 -19.80 -26.74 -4.03
C PRO A 21 -20.47 -26.95 -5.40
N GLY A 22 -19.80 -27.70 -6.28
CA GLY A 22 -20.27 -27.94 -7.66
C GLY A 22 -19.97 -26.83 -8.65
N VAL A 23 -19.53 -25.64 -8.20
CA VAL A 23 -19.16 -24.54 -9.10
C VAL A 23 -17.67 -24.62 -9.45
N PRO A 24 -17.29 -24.55 -10.75
CA PRO A 24 -15.90 -24.48 -11.15
C PRO A 24 -15.18 -23.30 -10.51
N VAL A 25 -13.92 -23.50 -10.10
CA VAL A 25 -13.10 -22.39 -9.60
C VAL A 25 -12.84 -21.41 -10.73
N PRO A 26 -12.99 -20.09 -10.49
CA PRO A 26 -12.66 -19.09 -11.49
C PRO A 26 -11.25 -19.27 -12.06
N SER A 27 -11.15 -19.26 -13.38
CA SER A 27 -9.87 -19.29 -14.10
C SER A 27 -9.15 -17.94 -13.98
N GLU A 28 -9.92 -16.85 -13.97
CA GLU A 28 -9.43 -15.48 -13.79
C GLU A 28 -8.98 -15.20 -12.36
N VAL A 29 -7.81 -14.56 -12.25
CA VAL A 29 -7.21 -14.17 -10.97
C VAL A 29 -6.79 -12.71 -11.03
N LEU A 30 -7.25 -11.94 -10.06
CA LEU A 30 -6.84 -10.57 -9.83
C LEU A 30 -6.03 -10.51 -8.53
N TYR A 31 -4.78 -10.08 -8.60
CA TYR A 31 -3.96 -9.93 -7.39
C TYR A 31 -4.12 -8.53 -6.79
N TYR A 32 -4.07 -8.41 -5.47
CA TYR A 32 -3.89 -7.12 -4.81
C TYR A 32 -2.48 -7.05 -4.21
N LEU A 33 -1.60 -6.29 -4.85
CA LEU A 33 -0.23 -6.04 -4.41
C LEU A 33 -0.24 -5.04 -3.26
N HIS A 34 -0.17 -5.56 -2.04
CA HIS A 34 -0.36 -4.74 -0.86
C HIS A 34 0.90 -3.94 -0.52
N ILE A 35 0.84 -2.64 -0.78
CA ILE A 35 1.81 -1.64 -0.35
C ILE A 35 1.39 -1.08 1.01
N GLY A 36 2.33 -0.95 1.94
CA GLY A 36 2.05 -0.42 3.27
C GLY A 36 1.48 1.00 3.19
N LYS A 37 0.45 1.28 4.00
CA LYS A 37 -0.09 2.64 4.24
C LYS A 37 -0.87 3.28 3.07
N THR A 38 -1.23 2.50 2.06
CA THR A 38 -2.01 2.95 0.87
C THR A 38 -3.49 2.55 0.93
N GLY A 39 -4.07 2.45 2.13
CA GLY A 39 -5.49 2.09 2.29
C GLY A 39 -5.80 0.58 2.27
N GLY A 40 -4.79 -0.29 2.25
CA GLY A 40 -5.04 -1.73 2.09
C GLY A 40 -5.78 -2.43 3.23
N THR A 41 -5.95 -1.81 4.40
CA THR A 41 -6.87 -2.32 5.43
C THR A 41 -8.32 -2.08 5.03
N PHE A 42 -8.63 -0.91 4.46
CA PHE A 42 -9.95 -0.61 3.93
C PHE A 42 -10.28 -1.55 2.78
N PHE A 43 -9.38 -1.67 1.80
CA PHE A 43 -9.52 -2.60 0.69
C PHE A 43 -9.89 -4.02 1.17
N LYS A 44 -9.11 -4.55 2.14
CA LYS A 44 -9.37 -5.87 2.72
C LYS A 44 -10.68 -6.00 3.48
N LYS A 45 -11.25 -4.92 4.02
CA LYS A 45 -12.56 -4.95 4.67
C LYS A 45 -13.68 -4.91 3.64
N THR A 46 -13.57 -4.02 2.66
CA THR A 46 -14.54 -3.87 1.57
C THR A 46 -14.66 -5.15 0.75
N THR A 47 -13.55 -5.75 0.35
CA THR A 47 -13.56 -6.97 -0.49
C THR A 47 -13.65 -8.26 0.33
N LYS A 48 -13.95 -8.17 1.62
CA LYS A 48 -14.18 -9.33 2.48
C LYS A 48 -15.68 -9.42 2.73
N ASP A 49 -16.37 -10.13 1.85
CA ASP A 49 -17.64 -10.76 2.21
C ASP A 49 -17.40 -11.82 3.27
N SER A 50 -18.48 -12.25 3.95
CA SER A 50 -18.60 -13.18 5.10
C SER A 50 -17.69 -14.42 5.00
N GLY A 51 -16.39 -14.15 5.07
CA GLY A 51 -15.26 -15.07 5.05
C GLY A 51 -14.37 -15.21 3.79
N SER A 52 -14.50 -14.51 2.65
CA SER A 52 -13.44 -14.56 1.58
C SER A 52 -13.46 -13.51 0.47
N PHE A 53 -12.29 -13.37 -0.17
CA PHE A 53 -12.00 -12.62 -1.40
C PHE A 53 -12.29 -13.46 -2.67
N THR A 54 -13.39 -14.20 -2.69
CA THR A 54 -13.71 -15.17 -3.75
C THR A 54 -15.05 -14.78 -4.36
N HIS A 55 -15.02 -14.21 -5.55
CA HIS A 55 -16.23 -13.80 -6.26
C HIS A 55 -16.30 -14.49 -7.62
N GLU A 56 -17.48 -14.55 -8.18
CA GLU A 56 -17.66 -14.89 -9.58
C GLU A 56 -17.59 -13.61 -10.40
N PRO A 57 -16.98 -13.61 -11.61
CA PRO A 57 -16.28 -14.72 -12.26
C PRO A 57 -14.77 -14.75 -11.96
N MET A 58 -14.26 -14.15 -10.87
CA MET A 58 -12.81 -14.05 -10.62
C MET A 58 -12.34 -14.21 -9.16
N LEU A 59 -11.15 -14.77 -8.98
CA LEU A 59 -10.49 -14.85 -7.68
C LEU A 59 -9.67 -13.58 -7.38
N LEU A 60 -10.06 -12.82 -6.35
CA LEU A 60 -9.24 -11.74 -5.81
C LEU A 60 -8.27 -12.26 -4.75
N ILE A 61 -6.96 -12.10 -4.98
CA ILE A 61 -5.93 -12.63 -4.09
C ILE A 61 -5.10 -11.49 -3.49
N PRO A 62 -5.36 -11.09 -2.23
CA PRO A 62 -4.51 -10.13 -1.54
C PRO A 62 -3.16 -10.76 -1.19
N LEU A 63 -2.10 -10.06 -1.56
CA LEU A 63 -0.71 -10.43 -1.28
C LEU A 63 -0.20 -9.77 0.00
N GLY A 64 0.88 -10.34 0.57
CA GLY A 64 1.55 -9.79 1.75
C GLY A 64 2.52 -8.65 1.40
N HIS A 65 2.95 -7.89 2.41
CA HIS A 65 3.82 -6.71 2.25
C HIS A 65 5.20 -7.03 1.65
N ASN A 66 5.64 -8.28 1.77
CA ASN A 66 6.97 -8.71 1.34
C ASN A 66 6.99 -9.20 -0.12
N LEU A 67 5.85 -9.22 -0.82
CA LEU A 67 5.79 -9.65 -2.21
C LEU A 67 5.94 -8.45 -3.14
N LEU A 68 7.03 -8.46 -3.91
CA LEU A 68 7.30 -7.55 -5.01
C LEU A 68 6.55 -7.97 -6.28
N HIS A 69 6.35 -7.01 -7.20
CA HIS A 69 5.76 -7.24 -8.53
C HIS A 69 6.47 -8.35 -9.32
N SER A 70 7.80 -8.43 -9.22
CA SER A 70 8.61 -9.46 -9.90
C SER A 70 8.27 -10.91 -9.48
N HIS A 71 7.62 -11.09 -8.33
CA HIS A 71 7.16 -12.39 -7.85
C HIS A 71 5.81 -12.85 -8.40
N LEU A 72 5.04 -11.95 -9.02
CA LEU A 72 3.82 -12.33 -9.72
C LEU A 72 4.15 -13.24 -10.91
N PRO A 73 3.29 -14.21 -11.27
CA PRO A 73 3.37 -14.88 -12.55
C PRO A 73 3.36 -13.85 -13.71
N LYS A 74 4.09 -14.12 -14.79
CA LYS A 74 4.01 -13.27 -16.00
C LYS A 74 2.57 -13.26 -16.51
N GLY A 75 2.11 -12.10 -17.02
CA GLY A 75 0.75 -11.94 -17.51
C GLY A 75 -0.33 -11.81 -16.42
N SER A 76 0.05 -11.67 -15.15
CA SER A 76 -0.93 -11.51 -14.06
C SER A 76 -1.61 -10.14 -14.12
N ARG A 77 -2.93 -10.12 -13.88
CA ARG A 77 -3.68 -8.88 -13.60
C ARG A 77 -3.54 -8.53 -12.12
N PHE A 78 -3.25 -7.27 -11.79
CA PHE A 78 -3.12 -6.86 -10.39
C PHE A 78 -3.49 -5.40 -10.13
N ILE A 79 -3.97 -5.18 -8.91
CA ILE A 79 -4.24 -3.87 -8.32
C ILE A 79 -3.04 -3.48 -7.45
N LEU A 80 -2.58 -2.24 -7.57
CA LEU A 80 -1.61 -1.62 -6.66
C LEU A 80 -2.19 -0.37 -6.01
N GLY A 81 -1.88 -0.17 -4.73
CA GLY A 81 -2.25 1.04 -4.00
C GLY A 81 -1.13 2.05 -4.00
N THR A 82 -1.41 3.32 -4.28
CA THR A 82 -0.44 4.44 -4.15
C THR A 82 -0.92 5.46 -3.14
N ARG A 83 -0.01 6.32 -2.69
CA ARG A 83 -0.30 7.48 -1.83
C ARG A 83 0.81 8.51 -2.02
N ASP A 84 0.51 9.79 -1.81
CA ASP A 84 1.55 10.82 -1.70
C ASP A 84 2.63 10.39 -0.68
N PRO A 85 3.93 10.40 -1.06
CA PRO A 85 5.02 9.97 -0.21
C PRO A 85 5.10 10.66 1.15
N ALA A 86 4.88 11.98 1.22
CA ALA A 86 4.94 12.73 2.48
C ALA A 86 3.79 12.34 3.43
N THR A 87 2.55 12.28 2.94
CA THR A 87 1.41 11.84 3.76
C THR A 87 1.55 10.35 4.14
N ARG A 88 2.14 9.53 3.28
CA ARG A 88 2.45 8.12 3.57
C ARG A 88 3.51 8.01 4.68
N PHE A 89 4.54 8.85 4.64
CA PHE A 89 5.57 8.97 5.67
C PHE A 89 4.93 9.29 7.04
N VAL A 90 4.12 10.34 7.13
CA VAL A 90 3.41 10.72 8.37
C VAL A 90 2.58 9.54 8.88
N SER A 91 1.81 8.91 8.00
CA SER A 91 0.99 7.75 8.37
C SER A 91 1.82 6.55 8.83
N GLY A 92 2.99 6.32 8.22
CA GLY A 92 3.93 5.27 8.57
C GLY A 92 4.55 5.50 9.94
N PHE A 93 5.14 6.68 10.13
CA PHE A 93 5.76 7.13 11.37
C PHE A 93 4.81 6.98 12.56
N LEU A 94 3.65 7.63 12.51
CA LEU A 94 2.68 7.63 13.60
C LEU A 94 2.16 6.22 13.90
N SER A 95 1.91 5.44 12.84
CA SER A 95 1.46 4.05 12.97
C SER A 95 2.49 3.14 13.62
N ARG A 96 3.78 3.38 13.40
CA ARG A 96 4.86 2.61 14.05
C ARG A 96 5.11 3.09 15.47
N ARG A 97 5.08 4.40 15.71
CA ARG A 97 5.22 5.01 17.05
C ARG A 97 4.18 4.47 18.03
N ARG A 98 2.91 4.41 17.62
CA ARG A 98 1.83 3.86 18.45
C ARG A 98 1.71 2.34 18.44
N ARG A 99 2.65 1.63 17.80
CA ARG A 99 2.64 0.15 17.70
C ARG A 99 1.40 -0.42 16.98
N GLY A 100 0.93 0.27 15.95
CA GLY A 100 -0.23 -0.10 15.15
C GLY A 100 -1.57 0.20 15.82
N VAL A 101 -2.68 -0.13 15.16
CA VAL A 101 -4.04 0.18 15.65
C VAL A 101 -4.35 -0.47 16.99
N SER A 102 -3.78 -1.66 17.25
CA SER A 102 -4.02 -2.41 18.48
C SER A 102 -2.97 -2.15 19.57
N GLY A 103 -1.97 -1.29 19.33
CA GLY A 103 -0.82 -1.10 20.24
C GLY A 103 0.09 -2.32 20.42
N ARG A 104 -0.21 -3.44 19.75
CA ARG A 104 0.46 -4.73 19.97
C ARG A 104 1.67 -4.98 19.07
N ASN A 105 1.88 -4.18 18.03
CA ASN A 105 3.03 -4.42 17.15
C ASN A 105 4.33 -4.17 17.91
N ARG A 106 5.29 -5.09 17.79
CA ARG A 106 6.62 -4.88 18.38
C ARG A 106 7.36 -3.80 17.58
N GLN A 107 8.03 -2.92 18.30
CA GLN A 107 9.02 -2.00 17.74
C GLN A 107 10.40 -2.66 17.78
N SER A 108 11.18 -2.49 16.71
CA SER A 108 12.59 -2.86 16.73
C SER A 108 13.37 -1.97 17.72
N ARG A 109 14.58 -2.38 18.12
CA ARG A 109 15.46 -1.51 18.93
C ARG A 109 15.78 -0.21 18.19
N ALA A 110 15.96 -0.28 16.87
CA ALA A 110 16.23 0.89 16.05
C ALA A 110 15.05 1.86 15.99
N GLU A 111 13.81 1.35 15.91
CA GLU A 111 12.59 2.15 16.00
C GLU A 111 12.47 2.84 17.37
N GLN A 112 12.78 2.14 18.46
CA GLN A 112 12.74 2.74 19.81
C GLN A 112 13.74 3.90 19.94
N VAL A 113 14.97 3.73 19.45
CA VAL A 113 15.97 4.81 19.41
C VAL A 113 15.49 5.98 18.56
N ALA A 114 14.88 5.71 17.40
CA ALA A 114 14.36 6.75 16.54
C ALA A 114 13.22 7.54 17.21
N PHE A 115 12.25 6.86 17.84
CA PHE A 115 11.12 7.51 18.51
C PHE A 115 11.48 8.20 19.82
N ALA A 116 12.56 7.77 20.48
CA ALA A 116 13.11 8.48 21.63
C ALA A 116 13.79 9.80 21.22
N ARG A 117 14.33 9.87 19.99
CA ARG A 117 15.01 11.07 19.48
C ARG A 117 14.08 12.03 18.74
N PHE A 118 13.10 11.51 18.00
CA PHE A 118 12.19 12.31 17.19
C PHE A 118 10.76 12.11 17.67
N GLU A 119 10.23 13.13 18.33
CA GLU A 119 8.89 13.07 18.95
C GLU A 119 7.76 13.19 17.94
N SER A 120 7.99 13.75 16.75
CA SER A 120 6.96 13.95 15.74
C SER A 120 7.49 13.64 14.33
N PRO A 121 6.60 13.34 13.37
CA PRO A 121 7.01 13.21 11.97
C PRO A 121 7.67 14.50 11.46
N ASN A 122 7.20 15.68 11.90
CA ASN A 122 7.81 16.97 11.57
C ASN A 122 9.26 17.05 12.07
N ALA A 123 9.51 16.75 13.35
CA ALA A 123 10.84 16.81 13.94
C ALA A 123 11.84 15.88 13.23
N LEU A 124 11.41 14.68 12.82
CA LEU A 124 12.25 13.79 12.02
C LEU A 124 12.52 14.36 10.62
N ALA A 125 11.51 14.92 9.96
CA ALA A 125 11.62 15.44 8.62
C ALA A 125 12.49 16.71 8.52
N GLU A 126 12.34 17.67 9.44
CA GLU A 126 13.20 18.86 9.54
C GLU A 126 14.65 18.47 9.84
N ALA A 127 14.86 17.48 10.70
CA ALA A 127 16.20 17.04 11.07
C ALA A 127 17.04 16.50 9.88
N LEU A 128 16.42 16.19 8.73
CA LEU A 128 17.15 15.81 7.51
C LEU A 128 18.01 16.93 6.92
N SER A 129 17.70 18.20 7.20
CA SER A 129 18.48 19.39 6.81
C SER A 129 19.19 20.05 7.99
N ALA A 130 19.15 19.46 9.20
CA ALA A 130 19.75 20.05 10.38
C ALA A 130 21.21 20.46 10.18
N GLN A 131 21.58 21.64 10.69
CA GLN A 131 22.94 22.17 10.65
C GLN A 131 23.92 21.26 11.40
N ASP A 132 23.50 20.72 12.54
CA ASP A 132 24.27 19.72 13.29
C ASP A 132 24.37 18.39 12.51
N PRO A 133 25.57 17.96 12.09
CA PRO A 133 25.76 16.72 11.34
C PRO A 133 25.31 15.47 12.10
N ALA A 134 25.41 15.46 13.44
CA ALA A 134 25.02 14.31 14.25
C ALA A 134 23.50 14.11 14.22
N THR A 135 22.74 15.19 14.28
CA THR A 135 21.27 15.19 14.16
C THR A 135 20.82 14.77 12.77
N ARG A 136 21.44 15.30 11.72
CA ARG A 136 21.16 14.88 10.34
C ARG A 136 21.41 13.39 10.12
N LYS A 137 22.56 12.88 10.56
CA LYS A 137 22.90 11.45 10.45
C LYS A 137 21.91 10.56 11.21
N ALA A 138 21.43 11.02 12.37
CA ALA A 138 20.43 10.30 13.14
C ALA A 138 19.06 10.29 12.45
N ALA A 139 18.66 11.40 11.81
CA ALA A 139 17.42 11.47 11.03
C ALA A 139 17.46 10.52 9.84
N GLU A 140 18.54 10.54 9.05
CA GLU A 140 18.73 9.61 7.93
C GLU A 140 18.69 8.14 8.38
N LYS A 141 19.29 7.84 9.53
CA LYS A 141 19.25 6.49 10.11
C LYS A 141 17.82 6.11 10.51
N ALA A 142 17.09 7.00 11.17
CA ALA A 142 15.69 6.78 11.52
C ALA A 142 14.82 6.54 10.26
N MET A 143 15.04 7.30 9.18
CA MET A 143 14.34 7.09 7.91
C MET A 143 14.58 5.68 7.32
N ARG A 144 15.77 5.10 7.51
CA ARG A 144 16.09 3.73 7.06
C ARG A 144 15.58 2.63 7.99
N ASP A 145 15.36 2.94 9.26
CA ASP A 145 15.07 1.94 10.29
C ASP A 145 13.58 1.84 10.66
N ILE A 146 12.82 2.92 10.52
CA ILE A 146 11.39 2.93 10.83
C ILE A 146 10.64 2.21 9.71
N ARG A 147 9.94 1.12 10.06
CA ARG A 147 9.14 0.38 9.10
C ARG A 147 8.05 1.25 8.47
N HIS A 148 7.73 1.04 7.20
CA HIS A 148 6.80 1.84 6.40
C HIS A 148 7.28 3.26 6.06
N VAL A 149 8.29 3.79 6.77
CA VAL A 149 9.06 4.96 6.35
C VAL A 149 10.15 4.52 5.38
N ASN A 150 10.88 3.45 5.73
CA ASN A 150 11.98 2.91 4.94
C ASN A 150 11.58 2.07 3.70
N GLU A 151 10.29 2.01 3.38
CA GLU A 151 9.78 1.21 2.26
C GLU A 151 9.25 2.17 1.18
N PRO A 152 10.09 2.73 0.29
CA PRO A 152 9.63 3.62 -0.78
C PRO A 152 8.79 2.83 -1.82
N HIS A 153 7.83 3.45 -2.49
CA HIS A 153 6.98 2.81 -3.50
C HIS A 153 7.81 2.06 -4.55
N VAL A 154 8.92 2.64 -5.01
CA VAL A 154 9.81 2.01 -6.00
C VAL A 154 10.33 0.64 -5.58
N HIS A 155 10.42 0.37 -4.27
CA HIS A 155 10.86 -0.93 -3.74
C HIS A 155 10.02 -2.10 -4.24
N TRP A 156 8.69 -1.92 -4.38
CA TRP A 156 7.79 -2.99 -4.82
C TRP A 156 7.88 -3.32 -6.31
N PHE A 157 8.58 -2.49 -7.09
CA PHE A 157 8.65 -2.57 -8.54
C PHE A 157 10.10 -2.56 -9.04
N PRO A 158 10.91 -3.58 -8.68
CA PRO A 158 12.33 -3.63 -9.03
C PRO A 158 12.58 -3.83 -10.53
N ASP A 159 11.56 -4.25 -11.29
CA ASP A 159 11.64 -4.54 -12.73
C ASP A 159 10.67 -3.58 -13.46
N ARG A 160 11.22 -2.44 -13.91
CA ARG A 160 10.45 -1.35 -14.52
C ARG A 160 9.94 -1.68 -15.90
N ASP A 161 10.74 -2.39 -16.69
CA ASP A 161 10.39 -2.76 -18.06
C ASP A 161 9.22 -3.73 -18.06
N ARG A 162 9.28 -4.75 -17.20
CA ARG A 162 8.15 -5.66 -17.01
C ARG A 162 6.89 -4.94 -16.51
N LEU A 163 7.03 -3.98 -15.59
CA LEU A 163 5.87 -3.20 -15.14
C LEU A 163 5.27 -2.42 -16.32
N ALA A 164 6.10 -1.81 -17.17
CA ALA A 164 5.65 -1.10 -18.36
C ALA A 164 4.92 -2.03 -19.34
N GLU A 165 5.43 -3.25 -19.58
CA GLU A 165 4.75 -4.28 -20.38
C GLU A 165 3.39 -4.67 -19.81
N ASP A 166 3.30 -4.86 -18.48
CA ASP A 166 2.05 -5.19 -17.81
C ASP A 166 1.02 -4.04 -17.92
N ILE A 167 1.49 -2.80 -17.84
CA ILE A 167 0.64 -1.60 -18.02
C ILE A 167 0.14 -1.52 -19.47
N ALA A 168 1.04 -1.62 -20.45
CA ALA A 168 0.69 -1.54 -21.87
C ALA A 168 -0.33 -2.61 -22.29
N ALA A 169 -0.30 -3.77 -21.64
CA ALA A 169 -1.25 -4.85 -21.88
C ALA A 169 -2.53 -4.77 -21.04
N GLY A 170 -2.79 -3.64 -20.35
CA GLY A 170 -4.03 -3.43 -19.58
C GLY A 170 -4.18 -4.32 -18.34
N ARG A 171 -3.07 -4.82 -17.77
CA ARG A 171 -3.09 -5.76 -16.63
C ARG A 171 -2.96 -5.08 -15.27
N VAL A 172 -2.72 -3.78 -15.24
CA VAL A 172 -2.40 -3.05 -14.02
C VAL A 172 -3.51 -2.06 -13.68
N TYR A 173 -3.98 -2.13 -12.44
CA TYR A 173 -5.01 -1.26 -11.90
C TYR A 173 -4.45 -0.47 -10.73
N ARG A 174 -4.84 0.80 -10.59
CA ARG A 174 -4.33 1.68 -9.54
C ARG A 174 -5.46 2.18 -8.65
N VAL A 175 -5.16 2.24 -7.36
CA VAL A 175 -6.01 2.88 -6.36
C VAL A 175 -5.18 3.86 -5.54
N ARG A 176 -5.50 5.15 -5.60
CA ARG A 176 -4.86 6.20 -4.79
C ARG A 176 -5.54 6.27 -3.43
N GLN A 177 -4.77 6.42 -2.36
CA GLN A 177 -5.35 6.52 -1.02
C GLN A 177 -6.20 7.78 -0.88
N GLU A 178 -5.81 8.87 -1.53
CA GLU A 178 -6.47 10.16 -1.60
C GLU A 178 -7.89 10.02 -2.20
N ALA A 179 -8.01 9.24 -3.28
CA ALA A 179 -9.25 8.96 -4.01
C ALA A 179 -9.76 7.52 -3.80
N LEU A 180 -9.52 6.94 -2.62
CA LEU A 180 -9.66 5.49 -2.38
C LEU A 180 -10.99 4.87 -2.82
N ILE A 181 -12.12 5.46 -2.45
CA ILE A 181 -13.45 4.95 -2.79
C ILE A 181 -13.74 5.07 -4.31
N PRO A 182 -13.67 6.27 -4.92
CA PRO A 182 -13.92 6.40 -6.35
C PRO A 182 -12.97 5.55 -7.20
N ASP A 183 -11.69 5.47 -6.80
CA ASP A 183 -10.71 4.65 -7.51
C ASP A 183 -11.03 3.15 -7.40
N MET A 184 -11.39 2.66 -6.20
CA MET A 184 -11.83 1.26 -6.03
C MET A 184 -13.06 0.94 -6.89
N ARG A 185 -14.06 1.85 -6.92
CA ARG A 185 -15.24 1.69 -7.79
C ARG A 185 -14.85 1.59 -9.26
N ALA A 186 -13.91 2.43 -9.72
CA ALA A 186 -13.42 2.39 -11.09
C ALA A 186 -12.68 1.08 -11.41
N VAL A 187 -11.81 0.60 -10.51
CA VAL A 187 -11.13 -0.70 -10.67
C VAL A 187 -12.14 -1.86 -10.73
N PHE A 188 -13.13 -1.87 -9.85
CA PHE A 188 -14.14 -2.92 -9.79
C PHE A 188 -14.98 -2.97 -11.07
N ARG A 189 -15.42 -1.82 -11.57
CA ARG A 189 -16.07 -1.75 -12.90
C ARG A 189 -15.16 -2.24 -14.03
N ALA A 190 -13.90 -1.80 -14.06
CA ALA A 190 -12.96 -2.17 -15.12
C ALA A 190 -12.55 -3.66 -15.08
N THR A 191 -12.70 -4.31 -13.93
CA THR A 191 -12.37 -5.73 -13.76
C THR A 191 -13.58 -6.64 -13.85
N GLY A 192 -14.79 -6.11 -13.69
CA GLY A 192 -15.99 -6.93 -13.47
C GLY A 192 -16.04 -7.53 -12.06
N PHE A 193 -15.25 -7.01 -11.12
CA PHE A 193 -15.28 -7.46 -9.73
C PHE A 193 -16.44 -6.81 -9.00
N GLU A 194 -17.37 -7.62 -8.51
CA GLU A 194 -18.54 -7.12 -7.78
C GLU A 194 -18.29 -7.08 -6.27
N VAL A 195 -18.83 -6.05 -5.62
CA VAL A 195 -18.85 -5.88 -4.16
C VAL A 195 -20.17 -5.24 -3.79
N ALA A 196 -20.71 -5.65 -2.64
CA ALA A 196 -21.95 -5.08 -2.12
C ALA A 196 -21.82 -3.54 -1.97
N PRO A 197 -22.78 -2.74 -2.49
CA PRO A 197 -22.68 -1.28 -2.53
C PRO A 197 -22.41 -0.62 -1.17
N ASP A 198 -23.02 -1.13 -0.10
CA ASP A 198 -22.87 -0.69 1.28
C ASP A 198 -21.39 -0.74 1.77
N LYS A 199 -20.61 -1.69 1.27
CA LYS A 199 -19.18 -1.85 1.62
C LYS A 199 -18.26 -0.83 0.99
N LEU A 200 -18.74 -0.10 -0.01
CA LEU A 200 -18.03 0.95 -0.73
C LEU A 200 -18.44 2.36 -0.28
N GLU A 201 -19.42 2.48 0.62
CA GLU A 201 -19.97 3.78 1.03
C GLU A 201 -19.41 4.29 2.35
N GLU A 202 -19.03 3.41 3.27
CA GLU A 202 -18.50 3.82 4.57
C GLU A 202 -16.98 3.60 4.67
N ARG A 203 -16.19 4.67 4.78
CA ARG A 203 -14.83 4.54 5.33
C ARG A 203 -14.96 4.11 6.78
N PRO A 204 -14.54 2.88 7.18
CA PRO A 204 -14.65 2.44 8.55
C PRO A 204 -13.80 3.34 9.44
N ARG A 205 -14.45 3.99 10.42
CA ARG A 205 -13.83 4.89 11.41
C ARG A 205 -12.63 4.26 12.14
N ALA A 206 -12.59 2.93 12.24
CA ALA A 206 -11.62 2.14 13.00
C ALA A 206 -10.12 2.30 12.60
N HIS A 207 -9.78 3.03 11.54
CA HIS A 207 -8.39 3.18 11.06
C HIS A 207 -7.97 4.61 10.70
N VAL A 208 -8.79 5.60 11.02
CA VAL A 208 -8.34 6.99 11.08
C VAL A 208 -7.43 7.09 12.32
N ALA A 209 -6.22 7.60 12.15
CA ALA A 209 -5.39 7.97 13.30
C ALA A 209 -6.24 8.93 14.16
N PRO A 210 -6.35 8.72 15.49
CA PRO A 210 -7.20 9.56 16.33
C PRO A 210 -6.88 11.04 16.07
N ASP A 211 -7.90 11.90 16.10
CA ASP A 211 -7.81 13.30 15.65
C ASP A 211 -6.80 14.14 16.45
N ASN A 212 -6.27 13.60 17.55
CA ASN A 212 -5.25 14.19 18.40
C ASN A 212 -3.80 13.89 17.99
N GLU A 213 -3.55 13.09 16.94
CA GLU A 213 -2.19 12.86 16.46
C GLU A 213 -1.70 14.04 15.61
N ASP A 214 -0.56 14.60 15.97
CA ASP A 214 0.11 15.65 15.20
C ASP A 214 0.58 15.11 13.84
N LYS A 215 -0.11 15.56 12.80
CA LYS A 215 0.15 15.24 11.39
C LYS A 215 0.83 16.41 10.66
N PHE A 216 1.13 17.49 11.38
CA PHE A 216 1.72 18.69 10.82
C PHE A 216 3.07 18.39 10.17
N LEU A 217 3.34 19.09 9.07
CA LEU A 217 4.65 19.20 8.45
C LEU A 217 4.85 20.69 8.13
N SER A 218 6.01 21.22 8.50
CA SER A 218 6.44 22.55 8.08
C SER A 218 6.86 22.52 6.60
N ALA A 219 7.00 23.70 5.99
CA ALA A 219 7.52 23.80 4.63
C ALA A 219 8.93 23.19 4.48
N GLU A 220 9.77 23.30 5.52
CA GLU A 220 11.10 22.67 5.54
C GLU A 220 10.98 21.14 5.58
N ALA A 221 10.11 20.59 6.44
CA ALA A 221 9.83 19.17 6.49
C ALA A 221 9.34 18.63 5.14
N GLU A 222 8.40 19.32 4.51
CA GLU A 222 7.87 18.94 3.19
C GLU A 222 8.95 18.97 2.11
N ALA A 223 9.79 20.02 2.07
CA ALA A 223 10.90 20.12 1.12
C ALA A 223 11.92 18.98 1.30
N ASN A 224 12.25 18.65 2.55
CA ASN A 224 13.15 17.54 2.87
C ASN A 224 12.56 16.20 2.44
N LEU A 225 11.27 15.95 2.70
CA LEU A 225 10.60 14.72 2.28
C LEU A 225 10.48 14.62 0.76
N ARG A 226 10.20 15.74 0.07
CA ARG A 226 10.20 15.79 -1.40
C ARG A 226 11.55 15.39 -1.98
N LYS A 227 12.65 15.88 -1.37
CA LYS A 227 14.02 15.48 -1.75
C LYS A 227 14.30 14.01 -1.42
N TYR A 228 13.97 13.57 -0.22
CA TYR A 228 14.23 12.20 0.24
C TYR A 228 13.49 11.15 -0.61
N TYR A 229 12.23 11.42 -0.94
CA TYR A 229 11.37 10.54 -1.74
C TYR A 229 11.31 10.94 -3.22
N ALA A 230 12.31 11.64 -3.76
CA ALA A 230 12.31 12.10 -5.15
C ALA A 230 12.02 10.97 -6.15
N ALA A 231 12.62 9.79 -5.96
CA ALA A 231 12.39 8.62 -6.81
C ALA A 231 10.94 8.10 -6.76
N ASP A 232 10.28 8.21 -5.60
CA ASP A 232 8.86 7.85 -5.47
C ASP A 232 7.98 8.86 -6.19
N TYR A 233 8.28 10.16 -6.08
CA TYR A 233 7.52 11.19 -6.80
C TYR A 233 7.63 11.02 -8.31
N THR A 234 8.85 10.86 -8.84
CA THR A 234 9.06 10.54 -10.26
C THR A 234 8.34 9.26 -10.68
N PHE A 235 8.28 8.25 -9.80
CA PHE A 235 7.54 7.03 -10.09
C PHE A 235 6.02 7.25 -10.17
N LEU A 236 5.46 8.03 -9.24
CA LEU A 236 4.02 8.32 -9.25
C LEU A 236 3.65 9.14 -10.49
N GLU A 237 4.44 10.15 -10.84
CA GLU A 237 4.29 10.93 -12.08
C GLU A 237 4.37 10.02 -13.32
N TRP A 238 5.31 9.07 -13.34
CA TRP A 238 5.43 8.07 -14.40
C TRP A 238 4.20 7.15 -14.53
N LEU A 239 3.53 6.83 -13.40
CA LEU A 239 2.26 6.09 -13.40
C LEU A 239 1.09 6.98 -13.86
N ASP A 240 1.05 8.25 -13.44
CA ASP A 240 0.01 9.21 -13.81
C ASP A 240 0.00 9.43 -15.33
N ALA A 241 1.18 9.62 -15.93
CA ALA A 241 1.34 9.77 -17.37
C ALA A 241 0.86 8.57 -18.21
N ARG A 242 0.63 7.40 -17.58
CA ARG A 242 0.14 6.18 -18.23
C ARG A 242 -1.36 5.96 -18.10
N GLY A 243 -2.08 6.79 -17.35
CA GLY A 243 -3.55 6.74 -17.27
C GLY A 243 -4.09 5.39 -16.81
N LEU A 244 -3.56 4.84 -15.72
CA LEU A 244 -3.97 3.50 -15.26
C LEU A 244 -5.46 3.41 -14.92
N PRO A 245 -6.16 2.35 -15.36
CA PRO A 245 -7.55 2.11 -14.99
C PRO A 245 -7.70 2.10 -13.47
N GLY A 246 -8.65 2.87 -12.97
CA GLY A 246 -8.88 3.03 -11.54
C GLY A 246 -8.41 4.35 -10.94
N ALA A 247 -7.49 5.08 -11.55
CA ALA A 247 -7.19 6.44 -11.11
C ALA A 247 -8.28 7.38 -11.67
N SER A 248 -9.23 7.83 -10.85
CA SER A 248 -10.14 8.90 -11.26
C SER A 248 -9.35 10.12 -11.72
N ALA A 249 -9.91 10.93 -12.62
CA ALA A 249 -9.40 12.29 -12.79
C ALA A 249 -9.35 13.02 -11.43
#